data_AF-A0A0D2JY68-F1
#
_entry.id   AF-A0A0D2JY68-F1
#
_cell.length_a   1.000
_cell.length_b   1.000
_cell.length_c   1.000
_cell.angle_alpha   90.00
_cell.angle_beta   90.00
_cell.angle_gamma   90.00
#
_symmetry.space_group_name_H-M   'P 1'
#
loop_
_entity.id
_entity.type
_entity.pdbx_description
1 polymer ?
#
loop_
_entity_poly.entity_id
_entity_poly.type
_entity_poly.pdbx_seq_one_letter_code
_entity_poly.pdbx_strand_id
1 'polypeptide(L)'
;MASPPLPTRARTANDSDDDTVTPGDPSSTAGLLIERLQAWKHMCGYLENYVSAVAKEQAGRAKEQEKILKTLSSPLKEAHHFDSALGGVAGLFENLRANTQGQINLYTETSKNLTGSVLPILERLHAEIKNKNKEISNGAGKGAKAVESARTQSQKHIDLLGQQASHFDSTGGKVSAQHDPYVLKRGTLHRLNKQVLEENSNRQDLIAVQNSFAKFESHVLQTVQTALNSYNQFMGGQADRQKAMFGDIASTASNIPLDFEWNGFTKRNQHVLVNPNAPPRSMDSVSFPNENHRSTRPLIEGTLERKSRGMGALKGYSSAHYAVTPAGYLHEYKDNDNFQKDPSPEHSLYLPDCIIGAVDGQKFTIKGKDSSGSKLGQKMAMTSDFQFKSHTNSDAQQWHSIIASFANSSNSLPTSPAESRNITPITTRLDENQTQGVTSGPTSATTPKTAQPTSATSSAATPSSAGAFNPALGSNGSQNRDFAGK
;
A
#
# COMPACT_ATOMS: atom_id res chain seq x y z
N MET A 1 -34.21 44.45 1.17
CA MET A 1 -32.97 43.93 0.54
C MET A 1 -31.79 44.65 1.20
N ALA A 2 -30.67 43.97 1.45
CA ALA A 2 -29.49 44.56 2.09
C ALA A 2 -28.28 44.44 1.16
N SER A 3 -27.44 45.46 1.10
CA SER A 3 -26.22 45.47 0.28
C SER A 3 -25.11 44.66 0.94
N PRO A 4 -24.27 43.92 0.19
CA PRO A 4 -23.13 43.21 0.74
C PRO A 4 -22.00 44.17 1.15
N PRO A 5 -21.23 43.86 2.21
CA PRO A 5 -20.04 44.62 2.57
C PRO A 5 -18.87 44.33 1.62
N LEU A 6 -18.00 45.33 1.42
CA LEU A 6 -16.76 45.20 0.65
C LEU A 6 -15.69 44.43 1.44
N PRO A 7 -14.76 43.71 0.76
CA PRO A 7 -13.76 42.88 1.43
C PRO A 7 -12.67 43.70 2.14
N THR A 8 -12.42 43.38 3.41
CA THR A 8 -11.38 44.01 4.22
C THR A 8 -9.98 43.63 3.74
N ARG A 9 -9.13 44.63 3.49
CA ARG A 9 -7.75 44.45 3.00
C ARG A 9 -6.84 43.87 4.09
N ALA A 10 -6.57 42.57 4.04
CA ALA A 10 -5.64 41.91 4.96
C ALA A 10 -4.21 42.46 4.80
N ARG A 11 -3.58 42.90 5.90
CA ARG A 11 -2.16 43.28 5.93
C ARG A 11 -1.31 42.01 6.06
N THR A 12 -0.57 41.66 5.02
CA THR A 12 0.53 40.69 5.11
C THR A 12 1.72 41.34 5.82
N ALA A 13 1.98 40.92 7.06
CA ALA A 13 3.07 41.47 7.87
C ALA A 13 4.42 40.89 7.45
N ASN A 14 5.09 41.51 6.48
CA ASN A 14 6.53 41.38 6.25
C ASN A 14 7.09 42.61 5.52
N ASP A 15 6.73 43.81 6.00
CA ASP A 15 7.17 45.10 5.47
C ASP A 15 8.29 45.62 6.38
N SER A 16 9.54 45.43 5.96
CA SER A 16 10.73 45.87 6.69
C SER A 16 11.18 47.23 6.18
N ASP A 17 11.12 48.26 7.04
CA ASP A 17 11.55 49.63 6.75
C ASP A 17 12.95 49.70 6.13
N ASP A 18 13.03 50.14 4.86
CA ASP A 18 13.97 51.17 4.35
C ASP A 18 13.77 51.37 2.83
N ASP A 19 12.82 52.23 2.43
CA ASP A 19 12.69 52.75 1.06
C ASP A 19 11.68 53.93 1.05
N THR A 20 11.88 54.98 1.86
CA THR A 20 11.01 56.18 1.86
C THR A 20 11.26 57.04 0.62
N VAL A 21 10.88 56.50 -0.55
CA VAL A 21 10.84 57.22 -1.82
C VAL A 21 9.77 58.31 -1.69
N THR A 22 10.21 59.57 -1.57
CA THR A 22 9.31 60.72 -1.53
C THR A 22 8.33 60.64 -2.70
N PRO A 23 7.01 60.65 -2.47
CA PRO A 23 6.04 60.51 -3.55
C PRO A 23 6.17 61.70 -4.49
N GLY A 24 6.76 61.46 -5.66
CA GLY A 24 6.79 62.44 -6.74
C GLY A 24 5.37 62.72 -7.21
N ASP A 25 5.08 63.98 -7.56
CA ASP A 25 3.77 64.42 -8.01
C ASP A 25 3.20 63.46 -9.09
N PRO A 26 2.10 62.72 -8.81
CA PRO A 26 1.55 61.73 -9.73
C PRO A 26 0.88 62.37 -10.95
N SER A 27 0.64 63.68 -10.96
CA SER A 27 0.24 64.42 -12.17
C SER A 27 1.40 64.58 -13.18
N SER A 28 2.65 64.37 -12.74
CA SER A 28 3.83 64.36 -13.60
C SER A 28 4.05 62.98 -14.24
N THR A 29 4.53 62.98 -15.50
CA THR A 29 4.89 61.75 -16.21
C THR A 29 5.88 60.88 -15.44
N ALA A 30 6.81 61.49 -14.69
CA ALA A 30 7.80 60.76 -13.90
C ALA A 30 7.19 60.13 -12.64
N GLY A 31 6.30 60.83 -11.93
CA GLY A 31 5.59 60.30 -10.77
C GLY A 31 4.76 59.07 -11.13
N LEU A 32 4.00 59.13 -12.22
CA LEU A 32 3.21 58.01 -12.73
C LEU A 32 4.07 56.79 -13.13
N LEU A 33 5.25 57.01 -13.72
CA LEU A 33 6.18 55.92 -14.05
C LEU A 33 6.84 55.31 -12.80
N ILE A 34 7.05 56.09 -11.72
CA ILE A 34 7.54 55.60 -10.43
C ILE A 34 6.47 54.76 -9.73
N GLU A 35 5.21 55.21 -9.67
CA GLU A 35 4.08 54.42 -9.15
C GLU A 35 3.93 53.09 -9.91
N ARG A 36 4.08 53.14 -11.24
CA ARG A 36 4.05 51.95 -12.10
C ARG A 36 5.21 50.98 -11.82
N LEU A 37 6.41 51.46 -11.47
CA LEU A 37 7.50 50.59 -10.99
C LEU A 37 7.25 50.03 -9.60
N GLN A 38 6.58 50.76 -8.70
CA GLN A 38 6.17 50.21 -7.40
C GLN A 38 5.19 49.05 -7.59
N ALA A 39 4.24 49.14 -8.54
CA ALA A 39 3.37 48.01 -8.89
C ALA A 39 4.17 46.78 -9.37
N TRP A 40 5.17 46.96 -10.24
CA TRP A 40 6.05 45.87 -10.67
C TRP A 40 6.94 45.31 -9.54
N LYS A 41 7.45 46.17 -8.63
CA LYS A 41 8.20 45.78 -7.43
C LYS A 41 7.36 44.85 -6.54
N HIS A 42 6.11 45.23 -6.26
CA HIS A 42 5.18 44.41 -5.48
C HIS A 42 4.83 43.09 -6.18
N MET A 43 4.55 43.10 -7.49
CA MET A 43 4.30 41.89 -8.29
C MET A 43 5.49 40.91 -8.18
N CYS A 44 6.72 41.40 -8.38
CA CYS A 44 7.92 40.58 -8.30
C CYS A 44 8.11 40.00 -6.89
N GLY A 45 7.94 40.82 -5.84
CA GLY A 45 7.98 40.37 -4.45
C GLY A 45 6.90 39.34 -4.09
N TYR A 46 5.71 39.40 -4.70
CA TYR A 46 4.69 38.36 -4.51
C TYR A 46 5.09 37.02 -5.16
N LEU A 47 5.77 37.05 -6.31
CA LEU A 47 6.32 35.83 -6.93
C LEU A 47 7.49 35.25 -6.11
N GLU A 48 8.40 36.08 -5.59
CA GLU A 48 9.48 35.66 -4.69
C GLU A 48 8.91 34.92 -3.46
N ASN A 49 7.94 35.54 -2.79
CA ASN A 49 7.27 34.95 -1.63
C ASN A 49 6.53 33.65 -1.97
N TYR A 50 5.86 33.57 -3.13
CA TYR A 50 5.18 32.35 -3.59
C TYR A 50 6.17 31.21 -3.85
N VAL A 51 7.23 31.44 -4.64
CA VAL A 51 8.23 30.42 -4.97
C VAL A 51 8.98 29.96 -3.71
N SER A 52 9.31 30.89 -2.80
CA SER A 52 9.91 30.57 -1.51
C SER A 52 8.99 29.73 -0.61
N ALA A 53 7.70 30.05 -0.55
CA ALA A 53 6.71 29.25 0.17
C ALA A 53 6.57 27.84 -0.39
N VAL A 54 6.54 27.67 -1.72
CA VAL A 54 6.52 26.34 -2.36
C VAL A 54 7.83 25.59 -2.09
N ALA A 55 9.00 26.24 -2.24
CA ALA A 55 10.29 25.59 -1.95
C ALA A 55 10.38 25.07 -0.50
N LYS A 56 9.83 25.83 0.46
CA LYS A 56 9.70 25.44 1.87
C LYS A 56 8.70 24.30 2.08
N GLU A 57 7.57 24.30 1.38
CA GLU A 57 6.56 23.24 1.41
C GLU A 57 7.13 21.91 0.88
N GLN A 58 7.93 21.95 -0.19
CA GLN A 58 8.65 20.82 -0.75
C GLN A 58 9.70 20.24 0.23
N ALA A 59 10.47 21.11 0.91
CA ALA A 59 11.35 20.68 2.00
C ALA A 59 10.58 20.09 3.21
N GLY A 60 9.32 20.50 3.41
CA GLY A 60 8.41 19.89 4.37
C GLY A 60 8.01 18.47 3.95
N ARG A 61 7.56 18.28 2.70
CA ARG A 61 7.18 16.97 2.15
C ARG A 61 8.28 15.93 2.29
N ALA A 62 9.54 16.29 2.00
CA ALA A 62 10.68 15.39 2.19
C ALA A 62 10.76 14.82 3.63
N LYS A 63 10.58 15.68 4.64
CA LYS A 63 10.63 15.30 6.07
C LYS A 63 9.43 14.47 6.54
N GLU A 64 8.26 14.69 5.95
CA GLU A 64 7.09 13.83 6.21
C GLU A 64 7.25 12.47 5.52
N GLN A 65 7.79 12.45 4.30
CA GLN A 65 8.10 11.22 3.57
C GLN A 65 9.17 10.37 4.28
N GLU A 66 10.13 10.98 4.99
CA GLU A 66 11.03 10.28 5.91
C GLU A 66 10.30 9.56 7.06
N LYS A 67 9.18 10.11 7.57
CA LYS A 67 8.37 9.45 8.60
C LYS A 67 7.60 8.29 8.00
N ILE A 68 7.08 8.44 6.79
CA ILE A 68 6.43 7.37 6.03
C ILE A 68 7.41 6.20 5.80
N LEU A 69 8.65 6.49 5.38
CA LEU A 69 9.71 5.47 5.23
C LEU A 69 9.97 4.69 6.53
N LYS A 70 9.95 5.37 7.68
CA LYS A 70 10.15 4.75 9.01
C LYS A 70 9.00 3.80 9.43
N THR A 71 7.85 3.81 8.74
CA THR A 71 6.80 2.78 8.95
C THR A 71 7.18 1.43 8.31
N LEU A 72 8.02 1.45 7.27
CA LEU A 72 8.41 0.28 6.47
C LEU A 72 9.55 -0.50 7.14
N SER A 73 9.25 -1.08 8.31
CA SER A 73 10.15 -1.89 9.15
C SER A 73 11.22 -2.61 8.33
N SER A 74 12.50 -2.32 8.57
CA SER A 74 13.64 -2.89 7.83
C SER A 74 14.64 -3.55 8.79
N PRO A 75 14.94 -4.85 8.64
CA PRO A 75 14.26 -5.82 7.76
C PRO A 75 12.77 -5.98 8.11
N LEU A 76 12.01 -6.60 7.22
CA LEU A 76 10.59 -6.90 7.46
C LEU A 76 10.46 -7.78 8.72
N LYS A 77 9.48 -7.48 9.59
CA LYS A 77 9.21 -8.33 10.76
C LYS A 77 8.80 -9.72 10.29
N GLU A 78 9.29 -10.74 10.99
CA GLU A 78 9.01 -12.16 10.66
C GLU A 78 9.37 -12.55 9.21
N ALA A 79 10.30 -11.83 8.56
CA ALA A 79 10.70 -12.02 7.16
C ALA A 79 10.89 -13.49 6.72
N HIS A 80 11.34 -14.37 7.62
CA HIS A 80 11.50 -15.81 7.41
C HIS A 80 10.25 -16.58 6.98
N HIS A 81 9.03 -16.03 7.14
CA HIS A 81 7.82 -16.64 6.61
C HIS A 81 7.70 -16.42 5.10
N PHE A 82 8.06 -15.24 4.62
CA PHE A 82 8.06 -14.89 3.20
C PHE A 82 9.26 -15.50 2.47
N ASP A 83 9.17 -15.64 1.15
CA ASP A 83 10.31 -16.06 0.35
C ASP A 83 11.32 -14.92 0.14
N SER A 84 12.61 -15.26 0.06
CA SER A 84 13.71 -14.31 -0.10
C SER A 84 14.09 -14.07 -1.56
N ALA A 85 13.52 -14.83 -2.50
CA ALA A 85 13.67 -14.58 -3.92
C ALA A 85 12.97 -13.29 -4.38
N LEU A 86 13.50 -12.65 -5.43
CA LEU A 86 12.86 -11.50 -6.06
C LEU A 86 11.52 -11.91 -6.68
N GLY A 87 10.50 -11.05 -6.54
CA GLY A 87 9.13 -11.31 -6.99
C GLY A 87 8.13 -11.61 -5.86
N GLY A 88 8.59 -11.78 -4.61
CA GLY A 88 7.73 -11.94 -3.44
C GLY A 88 7.44 -10.64 -2.67
N VAL A 89 6.69 -10.79 -1.57
CA VAL A 89 6.32 -9.74 -0.60
C VAL A 89 7.56 -9.05 -0.02
N ALA A 90 8.64 -9.79 0.24
CA ALA A 90 9.91 -9.21 0.68
C ALA A 90 10.47 -8.20 -0.35
N GLY A 91 10.37 -8.54 -1.65
CA GLY A 91 10.74 -7.67 -2.76
C GLY A 91 9.80 -6.46 -2.92
N LEU A 92 8.49 -6.65 -2.73
CA LEU A 92 7.52 -5.54 -2.71
C LEU A 92 7.80 -4.53 -1.60
N PHE A 93 8.10 -4.98 -0.39
CA PHE A 93 8.45 -4.07 0.71
C PHE A 93 9.76 -3.32 0.44
N GLU A 94 10.74 -3.93 -0.23
CA GLU A 94 11.97 -3.23 -0.63
C GLU A 94 11.75 -2.25 -1.78
N ASN A 95 10.94 -2.60 -2.78
CA ASN A 95 10.49 -1.66 -3.81
C ASN A 95 9.78 -0.44 -3.19
N LEU A 96 8.89 -0.69 -2.21
CA LEU A 96 8.16 0.36 -1.50
C LEU A 96 9.10 1.27 -0.68
N ARG A 97 10.17 0.73 -0.06
CA ARG A 97 11.23 1.54 0.58
C ARG A 97 12.00 2.36 -0.47
N ALA A 98 12.46 1.74 -1.56
CA ALA A 98 13.21 2.41 -2.61
C ALA A 98 12.42 3.56 -3.25
N ASN A 99 11.14 3.33 -3.59
CA ASN A 99 10.25 4.36 -4.12
C ASN A 99 9.87 5.42 -3.07
N THR A 100 9.82 5.08 -1.78
CA THR A 100 9.63 6.10 -0.72
C THR A 100 10.89 6.97 -0.56
N GLN A 101 12.08 6.38 -0.60
CA GLN A 101 13.36 7.10 -0.54
C GLN A 101 13.58 7.99 -1.76
N GLY A 102 13.22 7.51 -2.96
CA GLY A 102 13.27 8.34 -4.16
C GLY A 102 12.34 9.56 -4.08
N GLN A 103 11.19 9.46 -3.42
CA GLN A 103 10.29 10.61 -3.19
C GLN A 103 10.88 11.61 -2.19
N ILE A 104 11.56 11.17 -1.12
CA ILE A 104 12.33 12.05 -0.21
C ILE A 104 13.39 12.82 -1.00
N ASN A 105 14.15 12.10 -1.84
CA ASN A 105 15.20 12.69 -2.67
C ASN A 105 14.63 13.70 -3.67
N LEU A 106 13.52 13.36 -4.34
CA LEU A 106 12.86 14.19 -5.34
C LEU A 106 12.30 15.49 -4.74
N TYR A 107 11.60 15.42 -3.59
CA TYR A 107 11.13 16.62 -2.89
C TYR A 107 12.28 17.52 -2.41
N THR A 108 13.41 16.91 -2.00
CA THR A 108 14.63 17.63 -1.64
C THR A 108 15.31 18.28 -2.85
N GLU A 109 15.35 17.60 -4.00
CA GLU A 109 15.86 18.10 -5.28
C GLU A 109 15.03 19.30 -5.75
N THR A 110 13.69 19.16 -5.82
CA THR A 110 12.80 20.24 -6.26
C THR A 110 12.90 21.46 -5.35
N SER A 111 12.93 21.29 -4.02
CA SER A 111 13.13 22.41 -3.08
C SER A 111 14.43 23.18 -3.35
N LYS A 112 15.54 22.47 -3.59
CA LYS A 112 16.83 23.07 -3.95
C LYS A 112 16.79 23.77 -5.31
N ASN A 113 16.16 23.17 -6.32
CA ASN A 113 16.08 23.74 -7.66
C ASN A 113 15.21 25.02 -7.70
N LEU A 114 14.10 25.05 -6.95
CA LEU A 114 13.29 26.26 -6.79
C LEU A 114 14.10 27.39 -6.11
N THR A 115 14.80 27.08 -5.02
CA THR A 115 15.59 28.05 -4.24
C THR A 115 16.85 28.52 -4.98
N GLY A 116 17.52 27.62 -5.72
CA GLY A 116 18.82 27.87 -6.36
C GLY A 116 18.77 28.20 -7.85
N SER A 117 17.60 28.12 -8.50
CA SER A 117 17.46 28.41 -9.93
C SER A 117 16.25 29.26 -10.30
N VAL A 118 15.11 29.13 -9.61
CA VAL A 118 13.93 29.98 -9.90
C VAL A 118 13.98 31.29 -9.12
N LEU A 119 14.20 31.22 -7.81
CA LEU A 119 14.21 32.41 -6.94
C LEU A 119 15.27 33.45 -7.34
N PRO A 120 16.52 33.10 -7.70
CA PRO A 120 17.55 34.10 -8.07
C PRO A 120 17.24 34.88 -9.36
N ILE A 121 16.37 34.35 -10.24
CA ILE A 121 15.89 35.09 -11.42
C ILE A 121 14.97 36.23 -10.98
N LEU A 122 14.12 35.97 -9.98
CA LEU A 122 13.19 36.95 -9.42
C LEU A 122 13.92 37.98 -8.54
N GLU A 123 14.82 37.55 -7.66
CA GLU A 123 15.64 38.44 -6.82
C GLU A 123 16.46 39.42 -7.67
N ARG A 124 17.04 38.93 -8.77
CA ARG A 124 17.74 39.76 -9.77
C ARG A 124 16.78 40.76 -10.43
N LEU A 125 15.59 40.31 -10.86
CA LEU A 125 14.59 41.18 -11.47
C LEU A 125 14.13 42.28 -10.52
N HIS A 126 13.93 41.96 -9.24
CA HIS A 126 13.57 42.91 -8.18
C HIS A 126 14.69 43.95 -7.98
N ALA A 127 15.96 43.54 -8.01
CA ALA A 127 17.10 44.47 -7.99
C ALA A 127 17.14 45.36 -9.26
N GLU A 128 16.87 44.81 -10.45
CA GLU A 128 16.79 45.57 -11.71
C GLU A 128 15.64 46.61 -11.66
N ILE A 129 14.47 46.25 -11.10
CA ILE A 129 13.34 47.17 -10.86
C ILE A 129 13.71 48.28 -9.86
N LYS A 130 14.34 47.95 -8.72
CA LYS A 130 14.84 48.94 -7.73
C LYS A 130 15.82 49.92 -8.37
N ASN A 131 16.71 49.44 -9.24
CA ASN A 131 17.66 50.28 -9.95
C ASN A 131 16.97 51.19 -10.99
N LYS A 132 15.99 50.67 -11.75
CA LYS A 132 15.22 51.48 -12.70
C LYS A 132 14.39 52.57 -12.02
N ASN A 133 13.90 52.32 -10.80
CA ASN A 133 13.21 53.32 -9.99
C ASN A 133 14.14 54.49 -9.62
N LYS A 134 15.38 54.18 -9.20
CA LYS A 134 16.42 55.18 -8.87
C LYS A 134 16.87 55.95 -10.12
N GLU A 135 16.96 55.31 -11.29
CA GLU A 135 17.24 55.96 -12.57
C GLU A 135 16.22 57.07 -12.89
N ILE A 136 14.93 56.75 -12.87
CA ILE A 136 13.85 57.68 -13.25
C ILE A 136 13.71 58.82 -12.22
N SER A 137 13.76 58.49 -10.93
CA SER A 137 13.68 59.48 -9.84
C SER A 137 14.78 60.54 -9.93
N ASN A 138 16.01 60.13 -10.26
CA ASN A 138 17.16 61.02 -10.38
C ASN A 138 17.24 61.75 -11.74
N GLY A 139 16.72 61.14 -12.82
CA GLY A 139 16.76 61.71 -14.16
C GLY A 139 15.74 62.83 -14.38
N ALA A 140 14.47 62.60 -14.04
CA ALA A 140 13.36 63.45 -14.45
C ALA A 140 13.38 64.87 -13.87
N GLY A 141 13.98 65.07 -12.69
CA GLY A 141 13.98 66.35 -11.98
C GLY A 141 14.81 67.47 -12.62
N LYS A 142 15.54 67.22 -13.71
CA LYS A 142 16.41 68.21 -14.37
C LYS A 142 15.65 69.09 -15.37
N GLY A 143 14.99 68.48 -16.36
CA GLY A 143 14.27 69.22 -17.41
C GLY A 143 13.14 70.10 -16.87
N ALA A 144 12.37 69.58 -15.89
CA ALA A 144 11.32 70.34 -15.22
C ALA A 144 11.82 71.63 -14.55
N LYS A 145 13.03 71.62 -13.96
CA LYS A 145 13.64 72.81 -13.34
C LYS A 145 14.13 73.83 -14.37
N ALA A 146 14.58 73.37 -15.54
CA ALA A 146 14.95 74.26 -16.66
C ALA A 146 13.71 74.99 -17.21
N VAL A 147 12.63 74.24 -17.45
CA VAL A 147 11.33 74.77 -17.87
C VAL A 147 10.78 75.81 -16.89
N GLU A 148 10.75 75.50 -15.59
CA GLU A 148 10.20 76.43 -14.59
C GLU A 148 11.06 77.69 -14.45
N SER A 149 12.39 77.56 -14.50
CA SER A 149 13.30 78.71 -14.53
C SER A 149 13.07 79.61 -15.76
N ALA A 150 12.81 79.02 -16.93
CA ALA A 150 12.50 79.77 -18.14
C ALA A 150 11.11 80.44 -18.06
N ARG A 151 10.08 79.74 -17.59
CA ARG A 151 8.72 80.26 -17.36
C ARG A 151 8.73 81.44 -16.40
N THR A 152 9.38 81.30 -15.23
CA THR A 152 9.56 82.37 -14.24
C THR A 152 10.28 83.59 -14.84
N GLN A 153 11.24 83.40 -15.76
CA GLN A 153 11.92 84.50 -16.44
C GLN A 153 11.07 85.19 -17.52
N SER A 154 10.27 84.43 -18.28
CA SER A 154 9.31 84.95 -19.25
C SER A 154 8.23 85.79 -18.57
N GLN A 155 7.60 85.25 -17.51
CA GLN A 155 6.51 85.92 -16.80
C GLN A 155 6.95 87.30 -16.28
N LYS A 156 8.11 87.37 -15.60
CA LYS A 156 8.68 88.64 -15.13
C LYS A 156 8.90 89.69 -16.22
N HIS A 157 9.09 89.29 -17.48
CA HIS A 157 9.23 90.23 -18.61
C HIS A 157 7.88 90.58 -19.25
N ILE A 158 6.90 89.67 -19.25
CA ILE A 158 5.50 89.95 -19.60
C ILE A 158 4.92 90.99 -18.61
N ASP A 159 5.13 90.79 -17.31
CA ASP A 159 4.64 91.69 -16.26
C ASP A 159 5.28 93.08 -16.39
N LEU A 160 6.60 93.14 -16.58
CA LEU A 160 7.34 94.40 -16.79
C LEU A 160 6.90 95.12 -18.08
N LEU A 161 6.68 94.39 -19.18
CA LEU A 161 6.15 94.94 -20.42
C LEU A 161 4.75 95.54 -20.23
N GLY A 162 3.86 94.82 -19.54
CA GLY A 162 2.52 95.31 -19.22
C GLY A 162 2.56 96.60 -18.39
N GLN A 163 3.35 96.61 -17.30
CA GLN A 163 3.54 97.77 -16.44
C GLN A 163 4.05 98.99 -17.20
N GLN A 164 5.08 98.83 -18.05
CA GLN A 164 5.68 99.95 -18.77
C GLN A 164 4.84 100.41 -19.97
N ALA A 165 4.03 99.53 -20.58
CA ALA A 165 3.02 99.94 -21.55
C ALA A 165 1.93 100.81 -20.90
N SER A 166 1.37 100.39 -19.76
CA SER A 166 0.41 101.22 -19.01
C SER A 166 1.02 102.53 -18.51
N HIS A 167 2.30 102.53 -18.13
CA HIS A 167 3.03 103.74 -17.76
C HIS A 167 3.19 104.71 -18.94
N PHE A 168 3.52 104.21 -20.14
CA PHE A 168 3.63 105.00 -21.37
C PHE A 168 2.31 105.75 -21.66
N ASP A 169 1.17 105.06 -21.63
CA ASP A 169 -0.15 105.67 -21.85
C ASP A 169 -0.47 106.73 -20.78
N SER A 170 -0.27 106.40 -19.50
CA SER A 170 -0.61 107.29 -18.37
C SER A 170 0.26 108.55 -18.24
N THR A 171 1.45 108.57 -18.86
CA THR A 171 2.41 109.69 -18.79
C THR A 171 2.48 110.54 -20.05
N GLY A 172 1.64 110.26 -21.05
CA GLY A 172 1.69 110.94 -22.35
C GLY A 172 2.96 110.60 -23.14
N GLY A 173 3.37 109.33 -23.12
CA GLY A 173 4.49 108.80 -23.89
C GLY A 173 5.89 108.99 -23.29
N LYS A 174 6.00 109.37 -22.00
CA LYS A 174 7.30 109.69 -21.36
C LYS A 174 7.91 108.46 -20.68
N VAL A 175 8.76 107.74 -21.41
CA VAL A 175 9.54 106.58 -20.91
C VAL A 175 11.03 106.72 -21.19
N SER A 176 11.87 106.16 -20.32
CA SER A 176 13.31 105.99 -20.58
C SER A 176 13.55 104.86 -21.59
N ALA A 177 14.61 104.95 -22.42
CA ALA A 177 14.91 103.97 -23.46
C ALA A 177 15.02 102.50 -22.98
N GLN A 178 15.43 102.26 -21.72
CA GLN A 178 15.52 100.92 -21.11
C GLN A 178 14.14 100.33 -20.74
N HIS A 179 13.12 101.19 -20.60
CA HIS A 179 11.74 100.85 -20.26
C HIS A 179 10.78 101.07 -21.44
N ASP A 180 11.32 101.30 -22.64
CA ASP A 180 10.56 101.43 -23.87
C ASP A 180 9.74 100.13 -24.14
N PRO A 181 8.41 100.20 -24.33
CA PRO A 181 7.59 99.01 -24.53
C PRO A 181 7.94 98.19 -25.78
N TYR A 182 8.49 98.78 -26.84
CA TYR A 182 8.96 98.05 -28.01
C TYR A 182 10.26 97.27 -27.72
N VAL A 183 11.20 97.87 -26.97
CA VAL A 183 12.41 97.19 -26.49
C VAL A 183 12.05 96.03 -25.56
N LEU A 184 11.16 96.27 -24.58
CA LEU A 184 10.67 95.24 -23.65
C LEU A 184 9.91 94.12 -24.36
N LYS A 185 9.13 94.44 -25.41
CA LYS A 185 8.46 93.43 -26.25
C LYS A 185 9.46 92.51 -26.95
N ARG A 186 10.56 93.04 -27.49
CA ARG A 186 11.63 92.23 -28.10
C ARG A 186 12.33 91.33 -27.07
N GLY A 187 12.61 91.85 -25.86
CA GLY A 187 13.16 91.05 -24.76
C GLY A 187 12.21 89.94 -24.29
N THR A 188 10.92 90.22 -24.24
CA THR A 188 9.86 89.25 -23.87
C THR A 188 9.75 88.13 -24.91
N LEU A 189 9.72 88.46 -26.20
CA LEU A 189 9.71 87.48 -27.29
C LEU A 189 10.94 86.56 -27.27
N HIS A 190 12.13 87.10 -26.97
CA HIS A 190 13.35 86.29 -26.82
C HIS A 190 13.24 85.26 -25.68
N ARG A 191 12.69 85.66 -24.52
CA ARG A 191 12.52 84.74 -23.37
C ARG A 191 11.42 83.71 -23.61
N LEU A 192 10.30 84.10 -24.20
CA LEU A 192 9.25 83.17 -24.62
C LEU A 192 9.77 82.13 -25.61
N ASN A 193 10.56 82.54 -26.61
CA ASN A 193 11.22 81.60 -27.52
C ASN A 193 12.17 80.65 -26.77
N LYS A 194 12.93 81.15 -25.79
CA LYS A 194 13.74 80.27 -24.94
C LYS A 194 12.88 79.28 -24.15
N GLN A 195 11.81 79.71 -23.50
CA GLN A 195 10.90 78.83 -22.76
C GLN A 195 10.34 77.72 -23.66
N VAL A 196 9.89 78.05 -24.88
CA VAL A 196 9.38 77.06 -25.85
C VAL A 196 10.46 76.05 -26.27
N LEU A 197 11.75 76.44 -26.32
CA LEU A 197 12.85 75.51 -26.58
C LEU A 197 13.10 74.58 -25.38
N GLU A 198 13.14 75.09 -24.15
CA GLU A 198 13.30 74.29 -22.92
C GLU A 198 12.11 73.32 -22.72
N GLU A 199 10.87 73.78 -22.96
CA GLU A 199 9.65 72.97 -22.91
C GLU A 199 9.67 71.86 -23.98
N ASN A 200 10.15 72.14 -25.20
CA ASN A 200 10.31 71.11 -26.23
C ASN A 200 11.44 70.12 -25.94
N SER A 201 12.57 70.56 -25.36
CA SER A 201 13.64 69.65 -24.95
C SER A 201 13.12 68.68 -23.89
N ASN A 202 12.55 69.20 -22.80
CA ASN A 202 11.97 68.40 -21.72
C ASN A 202 10.88 67.44 -22.23
N ARG A 203 10.08 67.84 -23.22
CA ARG A 203 9.10 66.94 -23.88
C ARG A 203 9.77 65.77 -24.60
N GLN A 204 10.88 66.00 -25.33
CA GLN A 204 11.61 64.94 -26.01
C GLN A 204 12.34 64.02 -25.02
N ASP A 205 12.89 64.57 -23.93
CA ASP A 205 13.51 63.80 -22.85
C ASP A 205 12.49 62.86 -22.17
N LEU A 206 11.28 63.37 -21.87
CA LEU A 206 10.20 62.54 -21.31
C LEU A 206 9.74 61.43 -22.27
N ILE A 207 9.67 61.70 -23.58
CA ILE A 207 9.39 60.69 -24.60
C ILE A 207 10.51 59.63 -24.67
N ALA A 208 11.78 60.03 -24.52
CA ALA A 208 12.89 59.08 -24.45
C ALA A 208 12.80 58.19 -23.19
N VAL A 209 12.43 58.77 -22.04
CA VAL A 209 12.17 58.01 -20.80
C VAL A 209 11.00 57.04 -20.97
N GLN A 210 9.88 57.46 -21.57
CA GLN A 210 8.73 56.58 -21.85
C GLN A 210 9.10 55.41 -22.78
N ASN A 211 9.88 55.66 -23.83
CA ASN A 211 10.35 54.61 -24.74
C ASN A 211 11.38 53.67 -24.09
N SER A 212 12.20 54.16 -23.16
CA SER A 212 13.08 53.35 -22.31
C SER A 212 12.26 52.47 -21.35
N PHE A 213 11.18 53.02 -20.80
CA PHE A 213 10.26 52.34 -19.89
C PHE A 213 9.53 51.18 -20.55
N ALA A 214 8.92 51.40 -21.71
CA ALA A 214 8.18 50.36 -22.43
C ALA A 214 9.06 49.13 -22.76
N LYS A 215 10.33 49.37 -23.11
CA LYS A 215 11.32 48.29 -23.33
C LYS A 215 11.65 47.55 -22.02
N PHE A 216 11.75 48.27 -20.91
CA PHE A 216 11.97 47.68 -19.59
C PHE A 216 10.78 46.82 -19.14
N GLU A 217 9.53 47.24 -19.36
CA GLU A 217 8.35 46.42 -19.03
C GLU A 217 8.31 45.09 -19.81
N SER A 218 8.68 45.11 -21.10
CA SER A 218 8.81 43.88 -21.90
C SER A 218 9.88 42.93 -21.33
N HIS A 219 11.02 43.46 -20.87
CA HIS A 219 12.08 42.69 -20.19
C HIS A 219 11.61 42.13 -18.84
N VAL A 220 10.85 42.90 -18.06
CA VAL A 220 10.24 42.43 -16.79
C VAL A 220 9.32 41.24 -17.06
N LEU A 221 8.40 41.35 -18.04
CA LEU A 221 7.49 40.27 -18.41
C LEU A 221 8.22 39.05 -18.96
N GLN A 222 9.22 39.23 -19.82
CA GLN A 222 10.03 38.13 -20.35
C GLN A 222 10.78 37.39 -19.23
N THR A 223 11.35 38.12 -18.27
CA THR A 223 12.08 37.53 -17.13
C THR A 223 11.14 36.75 -16.20
N VAL A 224 9.93 37.25 -15.96
CA VAL A 224 8.87 36.51 -15.24
C VAL A 224 8.46 35.23 -15.98
N GLN A 225 8.29 35.30 -17.30
CA GLN A 225 7.98 34.12 -18.13
C GLN A 225 9.10 33.07 -18.03
N THR A 226 10.37 33.47 -18.08
CA THR A 226 11.50 32.55 -17.88
C THR A 226 11.45 31.88 -16.50
N ALA A 227 11.25 32.65 -15.42
CA ALA A 227 11.16 32.10 -14.06
C ALA A 227 9.99 31.11 -13.90
N LEU A 228 8.81 31.44 -14.42
CA LEU A 228 7.63 30.57 -14.35
C LEU A 228 7.75 29.32 -15.24
N ASN A 229 8.43 29.40 -16.38
CA ASN A 229 8.75 28.24 -17.21
C ASN A 229 9.71 27.28 -16.49
N SER A 230 10.75 27.79 -15.83
CA SER A 230 11.65 26.97 -15.00
C SER A 230 10.92 26.37 -13.77
N TYR A 231 10.04 27.13 -13.12
CA TYR A 231 9.16 26.60 -12.06
C TYR A 231 8.31 25.42 -12.57
N ASN A 232 7.66 25.58 -13.73
CA ASN A 232 6.86 24.52 -14.36
C ASN A 232 7.71 23.29 -14.73
N GLN A 233 8.94 23.50 -15.23
CA GLN A 233 9.87 22.40 -15.54
C GLN A 233 10.20 21.54 -14.30
N PHE A 234 10.50 22.18 -13.15
CA PHE A 234 10.82 21.45 -11.92
C PHE A 234 9.60 20.79 -11.27
N MET A 235 8.44 21.48 -11.24
CA MET A 235 7.23 20.94 -10.62
C MET A 235 6.54 19.88 -11.49
N GLY A 236 6.52 20.05 -12.82
CA GLY A 236 6.02 19.04 -13.76
C GLY A 236 6.92 17.79 -13.77
N GLY A 237 8.24 17.99 -13.87
CA GLY A 237 9.21 16.88 -13.81
C GLY A 237 9.17 16.11 -12.48
N GLN A 238 8.81 16.76 -11.37
CA GLN A 238 8.48 16.07 -10.13
C GLN A 238 7.22 15.21 -10.27
N ALA A 239 6.12 15.79 -10.75
CA ALA A 239 4.83 15.09 -10.83
C ALA A 239 4.91 13.84 -11.71
N ASP A 240 5.58 13.92 -12.86
CA ASP A 240 5.77 12.78 -13.77
C ASP A 240 6.64 11.68 -13.15
N ARG A 241 7.74 12.04 -12.47
CA ARG A 241 8.57 11.07 -11.73
C ARG A 241 7.77 10.41 -10.61
N GLN A 242 7.06 11.19 -9.77
CA GLN A 242 6.26 10.63 -8.67
C GLN A 242 5.14 9.70 -9.19
N LYS A 243 4.49 10.04 -10.30
CA LYS A 243 3.51 9.18 -10.98
C LYS A 243 4.13 7.85 -11.43
N ALA A 244 5.32 7.87 -12.02
CA ALA A 244 6.03 6.65 -12.41
C ALA A 244 6.34 5.75 -11.20
N MET A 245 6.75 6.34 -10.07
CA MET A 245 7.07 5.62 -8.83
C MET A 245 5.84 4.94 -8.18
N PHE A 246 4.66 5.57 -8.23
CA PHE A 246 3.42 4.91 -7.82
C PHE A 246 3.04 3.77 -8.78
N GLY A 247 3.28 3.94 -10.09
CA GLY A 247 3.10 2.87 -11.08
C GLY A 247 4.02 1.67 -10.85
N ASP A 248 5.27 1.91 -10.46
CA ASP A 248 6.27 0.87 -10.17
C ASP A 248 5.90 0.04 -8.92
N ILE A 249 5.43 0.68 -7.85
CA ILE A 249 4.89 0.00 -6.65
C ILE A 249 3.69 -0.88 -7.05
N ALA A 250 2.73 -0.34 -7.80
CA ALA A 250 1.53 -1.06 -8.20
C ALA A 250 1.84 -2.22 -9.15
N SER A 251 2.77 -2.03 -10.09
CA SER A 251 3.28 -3.08 -10.99
C SER A 251 3.98 -4.18 -10.19
N THR A 252 4.88 -3.83 -9.27
CA THR A 252 5.59 -4.79 -8.41
C THR A 252 4.61 -5.65 -7.61
N ALA A 253 3.57 -5.06 -7.01
CA ALA A 253 2.53 -5.80 -6.30
C ALA A 253 1.68 -6.69 -7.21
N SER A 254 1.37 -6.23 -8.42
CA SER A 254 0.53 -6.97 -9.39
C SER A 254 1.27 -8.13 -10.07
N ASN A 255 2.61 -8.10 -10.09
CA ASN A 255 3.45 -9.13 -10.70
C ASN A 255 3.81 -10.28 -9.74
N ILE A 256 3.36 -10.25 -8.48
CA ILE A 256 3.56 -11.35 -7.52
C ILE A 256 2.63 -12.51 -7.91
N PRO A 257 3.13 -13.73 -8.22
CA PRO A 257 2.27 -14.88 -8.45
C PRO A 257 1.54 -15.28 -7.15
N LEU A 258 0.24 -15.56 -7.25
CA LEU A 258 -0.63 -15.79 -6.08
C LEU A 258 -0.20 -16.99 -5.21
N ASP A 259 0.55 -17.94 -5.78
CA ASP A 259 1.08 -19.13 -5.15
C ASP A 259 2.55 -19.01 -4.72
N PHE A 260 3.25 -17.91 -5.07
CA PHE A 260 4.69 -17.73 -4.88
C PHE A 260 5.12 -17.93 -3.42
N GLU A 261 4.49 -17.18 -2.51
CA GLU A 261 4.79 -17.24 -1.07
C GLU A 261 4.45 -18.60 -0.47
N TRP A 262 3.32 -19.20 -0.88
CA TRP A 262 2.90 -20.51 -0.37
C TRP A 262 3.83 -21.64 -0.84
N ASN A 263 4.25 -21.63 -2.10
CA ASN A 263 5.19 -22.59 -2.65
C ASN A 263 6.57 -22.46 -1.98
N GLY A 264 7.07 -21.22 -1.81
CA GLY A 264 8.31 -20.94 -1.09
C GLY A 264 8.26 -21.40 0.37
N PHE A 265 7.20 -21.03 1.09
CA PHE A 265 6.96 -21.45 2.47
C PHE A 265 6.86 -22.97 2.60
N THR A 266 6.09 -23.62 1.74
CA THR A 266 5.89 -25.09 1.77
C THR A 266 7.20 -25.83 1.53
N LYS A 267 7.99 -25.38 0.53
CA LYS A 267 9.30 -25.94 0.21
C LYS A 267 10.30 -25.78 1.37
N ARG A 268 10.29 -24.64 2.07
CA ARG A 268 11.18 -24.38 3.22
C ARG A 268 10.76 -25.17 4.47
N ASN A 269 9.46 -25.42 4.67
CA ASN A 269 8.91 -26.07 5.87
C ASN A 269 8.45 -27.52 5.62
N GLN A 270 8.86 -28.16 4.53
CA GLN A 270 8.43 -29.51 4.12
C GLN A 270 8.67 -30.61 5.17
N HIS A 271 9.60 -30.40 6.11
CA HIS A 271 9.90 -31.32 7.20
C HIS A 271 8.97 -31.17 8.42
N VAL A 272 8.20 -30.07 8.50
CA VAL A 272 7.21 -29.80 9.57
C VAL A 272 5.78 -29.96 9.07
N LEU A 273 5.53 -29.57 7.81
CA LEU A 273 4.22 -29.62 7.20
C LEU A 273 3.80 -31.06 6.88
N VAL A 274 2.52 -31.37 7.13
CA VAL A 274 1.94 -32.67 6.80
C VAL A 274 1.98 -32.89 5.30
N ASN A 275 2.67 -33.93 4.85
CA ASN A 275 2.67 -34.34 3.44
C ASN A 275 1.26 -34.80 3.03
N PRO A 276 0.56 -34.10 2.11
CA PRO A 276 -0.81 -34.47 1.72
C PRO A 276 -0.89 -35.77 0.92
N ASN A 277 0.26 -36.28 0.44
CA ASN A 277 0.36 -37.57 -0.26
C ASN A 277 0.73 -38.73 0.67
N ALA A 278 0.92 -38.49 1.98
CA ALA A 278 1.09 -39.56 2.95
C ALA A 278 -0.28 -40.24 3.19
N PRO A 279 -0.35 -41.59 3.20
CA PRO A 279 -1.60 -42.29 3.48
C PRO A 279 -2.08 -41.98 4.91
N PRO A 280 -3.39 -41.92 5.16
CA PRO A 280 -3.93 -41.91 6.51
C PRO A 280 -3.41 -43.09 7.32
N ARG A 281 -3.13 -42.88 8.61
CA ARG A 281 -2.75 -43.98 9.51
C ARG A 281 -3.94 -44.90 9.70
N SER A 282 -3.78 -46.19 9.41
CA SER A 282 -4.78 -47.22 9.75
C SER A 282 -4.31 -48.03 10.95
N MET A 283 -5.25 -48.70 11.63
CA MET A 283 -4.92 -49.71 12.63
C MET A 283 -4.18 -50.91 12.02
N ASP A 284 -4.37 -51.19 10.72
CA ASP A 284 -3.67 -52.27 10.01
C ASP A 284 -2.14 -52.12 9.98
N SER A 285 -1.63 -50.90 10.20
CA SER A 285 -0.20 -50.60 10.31
C SER A 285 0.26 -50.30 11.74
N VAL A 286 -0.59 -50.52 12.75
CA VAL A 286 -0.27 -50.39 14.17
C VAL A 286 -0.10 -51.79 14.76
N SER A 287 1.15 -52.15 15.08
CA SER A 287 1.46 -53.36 15.84
C SER A 287 2.09 -53.02 17.18
N PHE A 288 1.82 -53.83 18.21
CA PHE A 288 2.27 -53.58 19.58
C PHE A 288 2.77 -54.86 20.28
N PRO A 289 3.69 -54.75 21.26
CA PRO A 289 4.23 -55.92 21.95
C PRO A 289 3.13 -56.77 22.60
N ASN A 290 3.16 -58.08 22.33
CA ASN A 290 2.20 -59.10 22.79
C ASN A 290 0.82 -59.11 22.11
N GLU A 291 0.56 -58.27 21.09
CA GLU A 291 -0.67 -58.30 20.26
C GLU A 291 -1.08 -59.72 19.86
N ASN A 292 -0.17 -60.43 19.19
CA ASN A 292 -0.35 -61.79 18.68
C ASN A 292 -0.03 -62.90 19.70
N HIS A 293 0.02 -62.60 21.01
CA HIS A 293 0.37 -63.57 22.03
C HIS A 293 -0.73 -64.64 22.22
N ARG A 294 -0.32 -65.88 22.55
CA ARG A 294 -1.28 -67.00 22.70
C ARG A 294 -2.37 -66.79 23.76
N SER A 295 -2.24 -65.80 24.65
CA SER A 295 -3.22 -65.48 25.70
C SER A 295 -4.16 -64.31 25.36
N THR A 296 -3.88 -63.52 24.32
CA THR A 296 -4.78 -62.43 23.85
C THR A 296 -5.82 -62.94 22.86
N ARG A 297 -5.61 -64.12 22.28
CA ARG A 297 -6.55 -64.79 21.36
C ARG A 297 -7.57 -65.62 22.16
N PRO A 298 -8.88 -65.47 21.93
CA PRO A 298 -9.89 -66.33 22.56
C PRO A 298 -9.83 -67.76 22.03
N LEU A 299 -10.31 -68.71 22.83
CA LEU A 299 -10.50 -70.12 22.44
C LEU A 299 -11.82 -70.34 21.71
N ILE A 300 -12.83 -69.55 22.06
CA ILE A 300 -14.05 -69.33 21.31
C ILE A 300 -14.59 -67.94 21.66
N GLU A 301 -15.10 -67.24 20.66
CA GLU A 301 -15.80 -65.96 20.80
C GLU A 301 -17.04 -65.95 19.91
N GLY A 302 -18.00 -65.09 20.21
CA GLY A 302 -19.22 -64.96 19.42
C GLY A 302 -20.44 -64.56 20.23
N THR A 303 -21.59 -64.57 19.58
CA THR A 303 -22.86 -64.14 20.17
C THR A 303 -23.56 -65.28 20.89
N LEU A 304 -24.01 -65.03 22.12
CA LEU A 304 -24.93 -65.92 22.85
C LEU A 304 -26.10 -65.10 23.40
N GLU A 305 -27.25 -65.74 23.54
CA GLU A 305 -28.38 -65.19 24.28
C GLU A 305 -28.33 -65.67 25.73
N ARG A 306 -28.42 -64.77 26.71
CA ARG A 306 -28.49 -65.08 28.14
C ARG A 306 -29.87 -64.72 28.69
N LYS A 307 -30.43 -65.59 29.54
CA LYS A 307 -31.71 -65.32 30.20
C LYS A 307 -31.52 -64.31 31.34
N SER A 308 -32.24 -63.20 31.29
CA SER A 308 -32.10 -62.12 32.27
C SER A 308 -32.62 -62.50 33.68
N ARG A 309 -32.06 -61.86 34.72
CA ARG A 309 -32.52 -61.95 36.11
C ARG A 309 -32.73 -60.55 36.71
N GLY A 310 -33.86 -60.36 37.40
CA GLY A 310 -34.23 -59.13 38.09
C GLY A 310 -35.74 -58.94 38.10
N MET A 311 -36.23 -57.79 38.59
CA MET A 311 -37.66 -57.45 38.57
C MET A 311 -38.27 -57.35 37.16
N GLY A 312 -37.44 -57.33 36.10
CA GLY A 312 -37.84 -57.38 34.70
C GLY A 312 -37.89 -58.78 34.08
N ALA A 313 -38.11 -59.84 34.86
CA ALA A 313 -38.05 -61.24 34.41
C ALA A 313 -38.97 -61.62 33.23
N LEU A 314 -39.90 -60.74 32.83
CA LEU A 314 -40.71 -60.88 31.61
C LEU A 314 -39.91 -60.68 30.30
N LYS A 315 -38.68 -60.13 30.35
CA LYS A 315 -37.93 -59.71 29.15
C LYS A 315 -37.18 -60.84 28.40
N GLY A 316 -37.29 -62.09 28.85
CA GLY A 316 -36.80 -63.26 28.13
C GLY A 316 -35.28 -63.41 28.05
N TYR A 317 -34.79 -63.76 26.85
CA TYR A 317 -33.39 -63.96 26.52
C TYR A 317 -32.83 -62.69 25.83
N SER A 318 -31.65 -62.24 26.24
CA SER A 318 -30.96 -61.08 25.68
C SER A 318 -29.62 -61.47 25.05
N SER A 319 -29.41 -61.06 23.80
CA SER A 319 -28.17 -61.27 23.05
C SER A 319 -27.04 -60.38 23.56
N ALA A 320 -25.83 -60.94 23.69
CA ALA A 320 -24.59 -60.24 24.00
C ALA A 320 -23.39 -60.98 23.34
N HIS A 321 -22.23 -60.32 23.29
CA HIS A 321 -20.99 -60.94 22.80
C HIS A 321 -20.24 -61.60 23.95
N TYR A 322 -19.61 -62.75 23.70
CA TYR A 322 -18.88 -63.52 24.70
C TYR A 322 -17.54 -63.98 24.16
N ALA A 323 -16.57 -64.15 25.06
CA ALA A 323 -15.26 -64.71 24.75
C ALA A 323 -14.74 -65.61 25.90
N VAL A 324 -14.32 -66.84 25.57
CA VAL A 324 -13.55 -67.71 26.48
C VAL A 324 -12.06 -67.47 26.25
N THR A 325 -11.36 -67.02 27.28
CA THR A 325 -9.91 -66.78 27.21
C THR A 325 -9.10 -68.00 27.66
N PRO A 326 -7.86 -68.16 27.16
CA PRO A 326 -6.91 -69.17 27.66
C PRO A 326 -6.56 -69.05 29.16
N ALA A 327 -6.93 -67.94 29.82
CA ALA A 327 -6.83 -67.76 31.27
C ALA A 327 -7.97 -68.43 32.05
N GLY A 328 -8.93 -69.07 31.38
CA GLY A 328 -10.06 -69.76 32.01
C GLY A 328 -11.21 -68.83 32.40
N TYR A 329 -11.35 -67.65 31.77
CA TYR A 329 -12.49 -66.77 31.96
C TYR A 329 -13.43 -66.79 30.76
N LEU A 330 -14.74 -66.81 31.02
CA LEU A 330 -15.79 -66.43 30.07
C LEU A 330 -16.21 -64.99 30.37
N HIS A 331 -15.87 -64.05 29.48
CA HIS A 331 -16.30 -62.66 29.57
C HIS A 331 -17.58 -62.43 28.76
N GLU A 332 -18.43 -61.52 29.25
CA GLU A 332 -19.60 -60.99 28.55
C GLU A 332 -19.38 -59.51 28.22
N TYR A 333 -19.49 -59.16 26.95
CA TYR A 333 -19.42 -57.80 26.42
C TYR A 333 -20.73 -57.44 25.72
N LYS A 334 -21.08 -56.16 25.76
CA LYS A 334 -22.31 -55.64 25.16
C LYS A 334 -22.32 -55.73 23.62
N ASP A 335 -21.16 -55.51 23.02
CA ASP A 335 -20.87 -55.59 21.59
C ASP A 335 -19.42 -56.08 21.39
N ASN A 336 -18.96 -56.23 20.14
CA ASN A 336 -17.56 -56.54 19.80
C ASN A 336 -16.90 -55.33 19.11
N ASP A 337 -17.05 -54.15 19.70
CA ASP A 337 -16.46 -52.91 19.20
C ASP A 337 -15.30 -52.47 20.09
N ASN A 338 -14.08 -52.72 19.62
CA ASN A 338 -12.84 -52.38 20.30
C ASN A 338 -12.33 -50.95 19.98
N PHE A 339 -13.10 -50.15 19.23
CA PHE A 339 -12.64 -48.87 18.66
C PHE A 339 -13.51 -47.66 19.04
N GLN A 340 -14.83 -47.79 19.08
CA GLN A 340 -15.73 -46.68 19.41
C GLN A 340 -15.93 -46.48 20.93
N LYS A 341 -15.61 -47.49 21.73
CA LYS A 341 -15.76 -47.50 23.19
C LYS A 341 -14.62 -48.29 23.83
N ASP A 342 -14.39 -48.06 25.13
CA ASP A 342 -13.48 -48.87 25.94
C ASP A 342 -14.14 -50.24 26.25
N PRO A 343 -13.62 -51.38 25.75
CA PRO A 343 -14.28 -52.67 25.85
C PRO A 343 -14.15 -53.27 27.27
N SER A 344 -15.12 -52.96 28.12
CA SER A 344 -15.24 -53.49 29.48
C SER A 344 -16.22 -54.66 29.57
N PRO A 345 -15.85 -55.79 30.21
CA PRO A 345 -16.78 -56.88 30.46
C PRO A 345 -17.90 -56.45 31.41
N GLU A 346 -19.17 -56.66 31.03
CA GLU A 346 -20.31 -56.49 31.93
C GLU A 346 -20.36 -57.61 32.99
N HIS A 347 -19.99 -58.84 32.60
CA HIS A 347 -19.91 -60.01 33.48
C HIS A 347 -18.63 -60.81 33.15
N SER A 348 -18.12 -61.61 34.08
CA SER A 348 -16.94 -62.46 33.88
C SER A 348 -17.00 -63.68 34.80
N LEU A 349 -17.03 -64.88 34.23
CA LEU A 349 -17.08 -66.14 34.99
C LEU A 349 -15.73 -66.86 34.92
N TYR A 350 -15.10 -67.11 36.08
CA TYR A 350 -13.92 -67.96 36.15
C TYR A 350 -14.33 -69.44 36.06
N LEU A 351 -14.06 -70.06 34.90
CA LEU A 351 -14.61 -71.35 34.51
C LEU A 351 -14.19 -72.54 35.38
N PRO A 352 -12.96 -72.62 35.93
CA PRO A 352 -12.59 -73.69 36.88
C PRO A 352 -13.43 -73.70 38.16
N ASP A 353 -13.97 -72.56 38.59
CA ASP A 353 -14.88 -72.44 39.75
C ASP A 353 -16.36 -72.67 39.37
N CYS A 354 -16.66 -72.98 38.10
CA CYS A 354 -18.02 -73.07 37.57
C CYS A 354 -18.46 -74.51 37.29
N ILE A 355 -19.72 -74.82 37.62
CA ILE A 355 -20.36 -76.09 37.27
C ILE A 355 -21.19 -75.90 36.01
N ILE A 356 -20.79 -76.53 34.90
CA ILE A 356 -21.58 -76.54 33.66
C ILE A 356 -22.64 -77.65 33.71
N GLY A 357 -23.87 -77.31 33.29
CA GLY A 357 -24.97 -78.23 33.08
C GLY A 357 -25.11 -78.62 31.61
N ALA A 358 -25.55 -79.86 31.37
CA ALA A 358 -25.64 -80.48 30.04
C ALA A 358 -26.40 -79.66 28.98
N VAL A 359 -26.07 -79.91 27.71
CA VAL A 359 -26.71 -79.28 26.56
C VAL A 359 -28.13 -79.82 26.33
N ASP A 360 -29.11 -78.92 26.33
CA ASP A 360 -30.51 -79.16 25.96
C ASP A 360 -30.83 -78.39 24.66
N GLY A 361 -30.72 -79.08 23.52
CA GLY A 361 -30.90 -78.47 22.19
C GLY A 361 -29.91 -77.32 21.95
N GLN A 362 -30.40 -76.08 21.87
CA GLN A 362 -29.58 -74.87 21.71
C GLN A 362 -29.10 -74.29 23.06
N LYS A 363 -29.46 -74.88 24.20
CA LYS A 363 -29.26 -74.29 25.53
C LYS A 363 -28.24 -75.06 26.35
N PHE A 364 -27.57 -74.34 27.24
CA PHE A 364 -26.75 -74.91 28.31
C PHE A 364 -26.80 -73.97 29.52
N THR A 365 -26.28 -74.42 30.67
CA THR A 365 -26.26 -73.60 31.89
C THR A 365 -24.89 -73.62 32.55
N ILE A 366 -24.51 -72.52 33.18
CA ILE A 366 -23.27 -72.42 33.98
C ILE A 366 -23.65 -71.90 35.35
N LYS A 367 -23.37 -72.66 36.40
CA LYS A 367 -23.49 -72.22 37.79
C LYS A 367 -22.14 -71.68 38.23
N GLY A 368 -22.04 -70.37 38.44
CA GLY A 368 -20.77 -69.71 38.75
C GLY A 368 -20.95 -68.45 39.58
N LYS A 369 -19.86 -67.90 40.10
CA LYS A 369 -19.84 -66.55 40.65
C LYS A 369 -19.40 -65.58 39.58
N ASP A 370 -20.02 -64.41 39.52
CA ASP A 370 -19.50 -63.32 38.70
C ASP A 370 -18.28 -62.69 39.37
N SER A 371 -17.15 -62.70 38.67
CA SER A 371 -15.91 -62.05 39.06
C SER A 371 -15.71 -60.70 38.36
N SER A 372 -16.75 -60.14 37.73
CA SER A 372 -16.74 -58.75 37.23
C SER A 372 -16.57 -57.73 38.36
N GLY A 373 -16.27 -56.48 37.98
CA GLY A 373 -16.23 -55.34 38.89
C GLY A 373 -15.10 -55.35 39.92
N SER A 374 -15.26 -54.53 40.96
CA SER A 374 -14.21 -54.28 41.96
C SER A 374 -14.04 -55.45 42.95
N LYS A 375 -12.83 -55.57 43.54
CA LYS A 375 -12.46 -56.60 44.53
C LYS A 375 -13.40 -56.75 45.74
N LEU A 376 -14.19 -55.71 46.06
CA LEU A 376 -15.23 -55.77 47.10
C LEU A 376 -16.52 -56.45 46.61
N GLY A 377 -16.94 -56.18 45.36
CA GLY A 377 -18.09 -56.84 44.72
C GLY A 377 -17.83 -58.32 44.49
N GLN A 378 -16.65 -58.68 43.99
CA GLN A 378 -16.21 -60.07 43.81
C GLN A 378 -16.34 -60.93 45.08
N LYS A 379 -16.09 -60.34 46.27
CA LYS A 379 -16.25 -61.03 47.57
C LYS A 379 -17.70 -61.22 48.01
N MET A 380 -18.62 -60.41 47.49
CA MET A 380 -20.06 -60.47 47.76
C MET A 380 -20.83 -61.26 46.68
N ALA A 381 -20.16 -61.70 45.61
CA ALA A 381 -20.77 -62.41 44.49
C ALA A 381 -21.32 -63.79 44.92
N MET A 382 -22.64 -63.94 44.84
CA MET A 382 -23.33 -65.20 45.10
C MET A 382 -23.38 -66.08 43.84
N THR A 383 -23.18 -67.39 44.03
CA THR A 383 -23.24 -68.38 42.95
C THR A 383 -24.61 -68.36 42.26
N SER A 384 -24.60 -68.23 40.94
CA SER A 384 -25.77 -67.95 40.10
C SER A 384 -25.82 -68.87 38.89
N ASP A 385 -26.99 -69.44 38.60
CA ASP A 385 -27.19 -70.26 37.38
C ASP A 385 -27.41 -69.35 36.17
N PHE A 386 -26.40 -69.13 35.33
CA PHE A 386 -26.55 -68.44 34.06
C PHE A 386 -27.10 -69.41 33.01
N GLN A 387 -28.18 -69.03 32.33
CA GLN A 387 -28.82 -69.85 31.29
C GLN A 387 -28.52 -69.24 29.92
N PHE A 388 -27.78 -69.98 29.09
CA PHE A 388 -27.36 -69.56 27.76
C PHE A 388 -28.15 -70.28 26.67
N LYS A 389 -28.28 -69.62 25.52
CA LYS A 389 -28.81 -70.16 24.27
C LYS A 389 -27.90 -69.68 23.12
N SER A 390 -27.46 -70.62 22.29
CA SER A 390 -26.72 -70.34 21.05
C SER A 390 -27.66 -70.26 19.84
N HIS A 391 -27.09 -70.02 18.66
CA HIS A 391 -27.84 -70.02 17.39
C HIS A 391 -28.16 -71.45 16.91
N THR A 392 -27.23 -72.40 17.04
CA THR A 392 -27.39 -73.82 16.64
C THR A 392 -27.03 -74.80 17.77
N ASN A 393 -27.50 -76.04 17.66
CA ASN A 393 -27.15 -77.13 18.60
C ASN A 393 -25.65 -77.48 18.55
N SER A 394 -25.02 -77.40 17.37
CA SER A 394 -23.58 -77.52 17.20
C SER A 394 -22.82 -76.43 17.95
N ASP A 395 -23.27 -75.17 17.90
CA ASP A 395 -22.65 -74.10 18.68
C ASP A 395 -22.77 -74.38 20.18
N ALA A 396 -23.94 -74.84 20.65
CA ALA A 396 -24.14 -75.18 22.07
C ALA A 396 -23.17 -76.27 22.53
N GLN A 397 -22.92 -77.28 21.69
CA GLN A 397 -21.93 -78.33 21.95
C GLN A 397 -20.49 -77.79 21.90
N GLN A 398 -20.15 -76.88 20.99
CA GLN A 398 -18.81 -76.29 20.88
C GLN A 398 -18.50 -75.38 22.08
N TRP A 399 -19.41 -74.47 22.44
CA TRP A 399 -19.30 -73.64 23.64
C TRP A 399 -19.25 -74.50 24.91
N HIS A 400 -20.13 -75.50 25.04
CA HIS A 400 -20.15 -76.39 26.19
C HIS A 400 -18.86 -77.21 26.31
N SER A 401 -18.34 -77.78 25.22
CA SER A 401 -17.11 -78.61 25.27
C SER A 401 -15.87 -77.80 25.65
N ILE A 402 -15.71 -76.60 25.09
CA ILE A 402 -14.59 -75.72 25.44
C ILE A 402 -14.68 -75.26 26.91
N ILE A 403 -15.89 -74.91 27.39
CA ILE A 403 -16.09 -74.50 28.79
C ILE A 403 -15.93 -75.68 29.76
N ALA A 404 -16.47 -76.85 29.42
CA ALA A 404 -16.33 -78.08 30.20
C ALA A 404 -14.86 -78.55 30.29
N SER A 405 -14.01 -78.21 29.32
CA SER A 405 -12.58 -78.51 29.43
C SER A 405 -11.91 -77.81 30.61
N PHE A 406 -12.34 -76.60 30.98
CA PHE A 406 -11.85 -75.90 32.18
C PHE A 406 -12.41 -76.48 33.48
N ALA A 407 -13.72 -76.78 33.53
CA ALA A 407 -14.37 -77.35 34.72
C ALA A 407 -13.84 -78.76 35.09
N ASN A 408 -13.29 -79.51 34.12
CA ASN A 408 -12.73 -80.85 34.35
C ASN A 408 -11.19 -80.89 34.41
N SER A 409 -10.48 -79.79 34.12
CA SER A 409 -9.01 -79.76 34.09
C SER A 409 -8.40 -79.25 35.39
N SER A 410 -7.99 -80.17 36.27
CA SER A 410 -7.24 -79.83 37.49
C SER A 410 -5.82 -79.34 37.14
N ASN A 411 -5.64 -78.02 37.04
CA ASN A 411 -4.36 -77.30 37.02
C ASN A 411 -3.26 -77.84 36.07
N SER A 412 -3.46 -77.74 34.76
CA SER A 412 -2.35 -77.76 33.80
C SER A 412 -2.49 -76.69 32.71
N LEU A 413 -1.54 -75.75 32.68
CA LEU A 413 -1.35 -74.82 31.56
C LEU A 413 -0.48 -75.49 30.48
N PRO A 414 -0.88 -75.49 29.19
CA PRO A 414 -0.05 -76.03 28.12
C PRO A 414 1.30 -75.31 28.04
N THR A 415 2.40 -76.06 28.18
CA THR A 415 3.75 -75.50 28.38
C THR A 415 4.71 -75.91 27.27
N SER A 416 5.56 -74.96 26.85
CA SER A 416 6.68 -75.04 25.88
C SER A 416 6.39 -74.59 24.44
N PRO A 417 7.42 -74.14 23.70
CA PRO A 417 8.74 -73.65 24.15
C PRO A 417 8.72 -72.12 24.39
N ALA A 418 9.86 -71.54 24.80
CA ALA A 418 10.02 -70.09 24.95
C ALA A 418 10.73 -69.50 23.72
N GLU A 419 10.13 -68.49 23.09
CA GLU A 419 10.81 -67.63 22.12
C GLU A 419 11.35 -66.35 22.78
N SER A 420 12.55 -65.94 22.37
CA SER A 420 13.32 -64.85 22.96
C SER A 420 12.69 -63.48 22.71
N ARG A 421 12.09 -62.88 23.75
CA ARG A 421 11.50 -61.54 23.68
C ARG A 421 12.57 -60.45 23.75
N ASN A 422 13.01 -59.93 22.61
CA ASN A 422 13.58 -58.58 22.55
C ASN A 422 12.45 -57.57 22.77
N ILE A 423 12.55 -56.76 23.82
CA ILE A 423 11.58 -55.70 24.13
C ILE A 423 12.04 -54.41 23.47
N THR A 424 11.43 -54.06 22.35
CA THR A 424 11.45 -52.68 21.83
C THR A 424 10.21 -51.91 22.32
N PRO A 425 10.35 -50.64 22.73
CA PRO A 425 9.21 -49.78 23.04
C PRO A 425 8.39 -49.49 21.77
N ILE A 426 7.16 -49.00 21.96
CA ILE A 426 6.28 -48.60 20.85
C ILE A 426 6.89 -47.37 20.16
N THR A 427 7.53 -47.58 19.01
CA THR A 427 8.09 -46.51 18.18
C THR A 427 7.12 -46.18 17.05
N THR A 428 6.22 -45.21 17.28
CA THR A 428 5.55 -44.51 16.18
C THR A 428 6.60 -43.68 15.44
N ARG A 429 7.20 -44.25 14.39
CA ARG A 429 8.15 -43.51 13.55
C ARG A 429 7.46 -42.29 12.93
N LEU A 430 7.98 -41.11 13.25
CA LEU A 430 7.98 -39.97 12.37
C LEU A 430 9.31 -40.03 11.61
N ASP A 431 9.29 -39.89 10.30
CA ASP A 431 10.51 -39.98 9.48
C ASP A 431 11.33 -38.67 9.58
N GLU A 432 12.24 -38.62 10.56
CA GLU A 432 13.27 -37.58 10.64
C GLU A 432 14.28 -37.77 9.50
N ASN A 433 14.12 -36.99 8.42
CA ASN A 433 15.06 -36.96 7.31
C ASN A 433 16.43 -36.43 7.77
N GLN A 434 17.46 -37.27 7.64
CA GLN A 434 18.83 -36.94 8.05
C GLN A 434 19.44 -35.81 7.21
N THR A 435 19.95 -34.78 7.88
CA THR A 435 20.85 -33.80 7.28
C THR A 435 22.32 -34.18 7.52
N GLN A 436 22.98 -34.74 6.52
CA GLN A 436 24.44 -34.69 6.41
C GLN A 436 24.85 -34.54 4.95
N GLY A 437 25.75 -33.60 4.67
CA GLY A 437 26.25 -33.31 3.33
C GLY A 437 27.70 -33.75 3.15
N VAL A 438 28.07 -34.08 1.91
CA VAL A 438 29.46 -34.32 1.49
C VAL A 438 29.73 -33.51 0.22
N THR A 439 30.98 -33.10 0.03
CA THR A 439 31.45 -32.18 -1.01
C THR A 439 31.94 -32.90 -2.27
N SER A 440 32.34 -32.10 -3.27
CA SER A 440 33.24 -32.46 -4.40
C SER A 440 32.60 -33.06 -5.66
N GLY A 441 32.83 -32.39 -6.79
CA GLY A 441 33.05 -33.03 -8.10
C GLY A 441 34.52 -32.83 -8.51
N PRO A 442 34.89 -32.83 -9.81
CA PRO A 442 34.08 -33.16 -11.00
C PRO A 442 34.77 -34.15 -11.98
N THR A 443 34.05 -34.69 -12.99
CA THR A 443 34.55 -34.79 -14.39
C THR A 443 33.52 -35.32 -15.42
N SER A 444 33.51 -34.65 -16.59
CA SER A 444 33.41 -35.14 -17.99
C SER A 444 32.36 -36.15 -18.52
N ALA A 445 31.61 -35.66 -19.53
CA ALA A 445 31.17 -36.33 -20.79
C ALA A 445 30.15 -37.51 -20.70
N THR A 446 29.17 -37.68 -21.60
CA THR A 446 29.17 -37.45 -23.07
C THR A 446 27.74 -37.18 -23.62
N THR A 447 27.60 -36.45 -24.74
CA THR A 447 26.35 -36.31 -25.52
C THR A 447 26.45 -37.04 -26.88
N PRO A 448 25.34 -37.55 -27.45
CA PRO A 448 24.55 -36.77 -28.45
C PRO A 448 23.02 -36.85 -28.19
N LYS A 449 22.14 -35.94 -28.64
CA LYS A 449 21.77 -35.52 -30.03
C LYS A 449 21.19 -36.71 -30.85
N THR A 450 20.09 -36.66 -31.61
CA THR A 450 19.21 -35.59 -32.19
C THR A 450 17.78 -36.22 -32.36
N ALA A 451 16.66 -35.68 -32.88
CA ALA A 451 16.37 -34.50 -33.71
C ALA A 451 14.87 -34.05 -33.67
N GLN A 452 14.62 -32.85 -34.20
CA GLN A 452 13.42 -32.37 -34.93
C GLN A 452 13.95 -31.85 -36.31
N PRO A 453 13.15 -31.38 -37.31
CA PRO A 453 11.70 -31.16 -37.39
C PRO A 453 11.01 -31.66 -38.71
N THR A 454 9.70 -31.44 -38.84
CA THR A 454 8.91 -31.04 -40.04
C THR A 454 7.43 -30.92 -39.57
N SER A 455 6.58 -29.90 -39.77
CA SER A 455 6.29 -28.92 -40.84
C SER A 455 5.22 -29.38 -41.87
N ALA A 456 3.97 -28.89 -41.74
CA ALA A 456 3.03 -28.71 -42.86
C ALA A 456 1.82 -27.82 -42.47
N THR A 457 1.30 -27.08 -43.46
CA THR A 457 0.30 -26.00 -43.35
C THR A 457 -1.10 -26.43 -43.82
N SER A 458 -2.18 -25.88 -43.23
CA SER A 458 -3.49 -25.63 -43.88
C SER A 458 -4.45 -24.93 -42.90
N SER A 459 -5.60 -24.36 -43.26
CA SER A 459 -6.02 -23.52 -44.40
C SER A 459 -7.36 -22.86 -44.01
N ALA A 460 -7.67 -21.66 -44.51
CA ALA A 460 -8.76 -20.81 -43.99
C ALA A 460 -10.20 -21.24 -44.35
N ALA A 461 -11.17 -20.83 -43.53
CA ALA A 461 -12.56 -20.54 -43.94
C ALA A 461 -13.28 -19.58 -42.97
N THR A 462 -13.95 -18.57 -43.52
CA THR A 462 -15.02 -17.74 -42.90
C THR A 462 -16.25 -17.81 -43.85
N PRO A 463 -17.50 -17.45 -43.47
CA PRO A 463 -17.92 -16.04 -43.31
C PRO A 463 -19.14 -15.79 -42.37
N SER A 464 -19.68 -14.55 -42.44
CA SER A 464 -21.04 -14.11 -42.01
C SER A 464 -21.29 -13.81 -40.52
N SER A 465 -22.09 -12.79 -40.15
CA SER A 465 -22.66 -11.67 -40.93
C SER A 465 -23.23 -10.53 -40.04
N ALA A 466 -23.44 -9.35 -40.65
CA ALA A 466 -24.37 -8.26 -40.29
C ALA A 466 -24.20 -7.50 -38.94
N GLY A 467 -24.66 -6.23 -38.90
CA GLY A 467 -24.76 -5.47 -37.64
C GLY A 467 -24.53 -3.95 -37.67
N ALA A 468 -24.78 -3.24 -38.78
CA ALA A 468 -24.66 -1.78 -38.78
C ALA A 468 -25.90 -1.10 -38.18
N PHE A 469 -25.70 -0.14 -37.26
CA PHE A 469 -26.75 0.77 -36.80
C PHE A 469 -26.20 2.17 -36.55
N ASN A 470 -26.85 3.19 -37.11
CA ASN A 470 -26.50 4.60 -36.96
C ASN A 470 -27.77 5.46 -37.13
N PRO A 471 -28.20 6.25 -36.13
CA PRO A 471 -29.28 7.22 -36.30
C PRO A 471 -28.72 8.66 -36.38
N ALA A 472 -29.08 9.39 -37.44
CA ALA A 472 -28.76 10.81 -37.60
C ALA A 472 -30.01 11.62 -37.96
N LEU A 473 -30.29 12.66 -37.18
CA LEU A 473 -31.15 13.82 -37.52
C LEU A 473 -30.98 14.88 -36.40
N GLY A 474 -30.86 16.18 -36.66
CA GLY A 474 -30.71 16.87 -37.95
C GLY A 474 -30.81 18.40 -37.79
N SER A 475 -30.55 19.13 -38.89
CA SER A 475 -30.86 20.56 -39.12
C SER A 475 -30.33 21.62 -38.13
N ASN A 476 -29.28 22.33 -38.56
CA ASN A 476 -29.46 23.69 -39.13
C ASN A 476 -28.20 24.09 -39.92
N GLY A 477 -28.31 25.02 -40.86
CA GLY A 477 -27.16 25.46 -41.68
C GLY A 477 -27.34 26.82 -42.32
N SER A 478 -26.27 27.39 -42.88
CA SER A 478 -26.29 28.56 -43.77
C SER A 478 -24.98 28.70 -44.58
N GLN A 479 -25.06 28.28 -45.84
CA GLN A 479 -24.38 28.77 -47.06
C GLN A 479 -23.02 29.51 -47.04
N ASN A 480 -22.18 29.12 -48.02
CA ASN A 480 -21.23 29.95 -48.79
C ASN A 480 -19.96 30.50 -48.08
N ARG A 481 -18.79 30.62 -48.75
CA ARG A 481 -18.40 30.26 -50.13
C ARG A 481 -16.88 30.07 -50.22
N ASP A 482 -16.42 29.20 -51.12
CA ASP A 482 -15.00 29.16 -51.53
C ASP A 482 -14.58 30.41 -52.32
N PHE A 483 -13.31 30.76 -52.23
CA PHE A 483 -12.53 31.24 -53.38
C PHE A 483 -11.05 30.90 -53.20
N ALA A 484 -10.43 30.37 -54.25
CA ALA A 484 -9.00 30.04 -54.28
C ALA A 484 -8.22 31.04 -55.17
N GLY A 485 -6.91 31.14 -54.93
CA GLY A 485 -5.94 31.58 -55.94
C GLY A 485 -5.26 32.93 -55.70
N LYS A 486 -4.19 32.93 -54.90
CA LYS A 486 -2.83 33.23 -55.39
C LYS A 486 -1.76 32.79 -54.40
#